data_AF-A0A966KF81-F1
#
_entry.id   AF-A0A966KF81-F1
#
_cell.length_a   1.000
_cell.length_b   1.000
_cell.length_c   1.000
_cell.angle_alpha   90.00
_cell.angle_beta   90.00
_cell.angle_gamma   90.00
#
_symmetry.space_group_name_H-M   'P 1'
#
loop_
_entity.id
_entity.type
_entity.pdbx_description
1 polymer ?
#
loop_
_entity_poly.entity_id
_entity_poly.type
_entity_poly.pdbx_seq_one_letter_code
_entity_poly.pdbx_strand_id
1 'polypeptide(L)' 'MRRGLIIILSSPSGAGKSTLSDRLRAWDKDIVFSISATTREPRDGEKNGRE' A
#
# COMPACT_ATOMS: atom_id res chain seq x y z
N MET A 1 -23.01 -3.52 -13.29
CA MET A 1 -22.03 -3.05 -12.28
C MET A 1 -20.66 -3.59 -12.63
N ARG A 2 -19.62 -2.76 -12.73
CA ARG A 2 -18.22 -3.23 -12.82
C ARG A 2 -17.71 -3.46 -11.39
N ARG A 3 -17.13 -4.63 -11.11
CA ARG A 3 -16.46 -4.89 -9.82
C ARG A 3 -15.06 -4.27 -9.87
N GLY A 4 -14.61 -3.70 -8.76
CA GLY A 4 -13.22 -3.26 -8.60
C GLY A 4 -12.26 -4.46 -8.65
N LEU A 5 -11.01 -4.19 -9.02
CA LEU A 5 -9.92 -5.17 -8.98
C LEU A 5 -9.15 -5.04 -7.67
N ILE A 6 -8.91 -6.16 -6.99
CA ILE A 6 -8.01 -6.21 -5.83
C ILE A 6 -6.64 -6.70 -6.32
N ILE A 7 -5.60 -5.94 -5.99
CA ILE A 7 -4.22 -6.26 -6.34
C ILE A 7 -3.45 -6.55 -5.04
N ILE A 8 -2.80 -7.70 -4.97
CA ILE A 8 -1.97 -8.10 -3.83
C ILE A 8 -0.51 -8.19 -4.29
N LEU A 9 0.36 -7.39 -3.66
CA LEU A 9 1.80 -7.44 -3.90
C LEU A 9 2.50 -8.16 -2.74
N SER A 10 3.12 -9.32 -3.01
CA SER A 10 3.81 -10.13 -2.01
C SER A 10 5.24 -10.48 -2.46
N SER A 11 6.21 -10.37 -1.53
CA SER A 11 7.62 -10.73 -1.69
C SER A 11 8.37 -10.52 -0.35
N PRO A 12 9.66 -10.89 -0.21
CA PRO A 12 10.46 -10.57 0.99
C PRO A 12 10.69 -9.07 1.19
N SER A 13 11.13 -8.66 2.39
CA SER A 13 11.59 -7.28 2.63
C SER A 13 12.76 -6.93 1.69
N GLY A 14 12.80 -5.69 1.18
CA GLY A 14 13.84 -5.23 0.25
C GLY A 14 13.62 -5.57 -1.24
N ALA A 15 12.62 -6.39 -1.59
CA ALA A 15 12.35 -6.77 -2.98
C ALA A 15 11.55 -5.73 -3.81
N GLY A 16 11.40 -4.49 -3.33
CA GLY A 16 10.82 -3.39 -4.12
C GLY A 16 9.29 -3.25 -4.16
N LYS A 17 8.54 -3.89 -3.25
CA LYS A 17 7.05 -3.78 -3.22
C LYS A 17 6.54 -2.35 -3.12
N SER A 18 7.09 -1.57 -2.19
CA SER A 18 6.68 -0.18 -1.99
C SER A 18 6.93 0.64 -3.25
N THR A 19 8.12 0.50 -3.86
CA THR A 19 8.45 1.15 -5.14
C THR A 19 7.47 0.79 -6.25
N LEU A 20 7.09 -0.48 -6.38
CA LEU A 20 6.11 -0.91 -7.38
C LEU A 20 4.71 -0.36 -7.08
N SER A 21 4.27 -0.41 -5.82
CA SER A 21 2.98 0.14 -5.39
C SER A 21 2.90 1.64 -5.67
N ASP A 22 3.97 2.40 -5.40
CA ASP A 22 4.04 3.84 -5.67
C ASP A 22 3.97 4.13 -7.17
N ARG A 23 4.67 3.35 -8.00
CA ARG A 23 4.63 3.49 -9.46
C ARG A 23 3.25 3.18 -10.03
N LEU A 24 2.56 2.15 -9.52
CA LEU A 24 1.20 1.82 -9.95
C LEU A 24 0.23 2.98 -9.64
N ARG A 25 0.28 3.54 -8.43
CA ARG A 25 -0.56 4.70 -8.03
C ARG A 25 -0.19 6.01 -8.74
N ALA A 26 1.06 6.12 -9.21
CA ALA A 26 1.48 7.24 -10.05
C ALA A 26 0.95 7.10 -11.48
N TRP A 27 0.96 5.87 -12.02
CA TRP A 27 0.51 5.54 -13.36
C TRP A 27 -1.02 5.63 -13.52
N ASP A 28 -1.78 5.16 -12.54
CA ASP A 28 -3.24 5.18 -12.54
C ASP A 28 -3.77 5.72 -11.20
N LYS A 29 -4.59 6.77 -11.27
CA LYS A 29 -5.17 7.45 -10.09
C LYS A 29 -6.36 6.72 -9.50
N ASP A 30 -6.95 5.77 -10.22
CA ASP A 30 -8.01 4.91 -9.70
C ASP A 30 -7.45 3.79 -8.80
N ILE A 31 -6.12 3.56 -8.84
CA ILE A 31 -5.45 2.65 -7.91
C ILE A 31 -5.22 3.37 -6.58
N VAL A 32 -5.93 2.91 -5.55
CA VAL A 32 -5.81 3.41 -4.18
C VAL A 32 -5.02 2.44 -3.30
N PHE A 33 -4.25 2.98 -2.37
CA PHE A 33 -3.57 2.16 -1.36
C PHE A 33 -4.57 1.78 -0.26
N SER A 34 -4.54 0.52 0.16
CA SER A 34 -5.32 0.04 1.30
C SER A 34 -4.48 0.17 2.58
N ILE A 35 -4.95 0.99 3.52
CA ILE A 35 -4.32 1.14 4.83
C ILE A 35 -4.90 0.08 5.77
N SER A 36 -4.04 -0.72 6.38
CA SER A 36 -4.45 -1.75 7.33
C SER A 36 -4.43 -1.23 8.77
N ALA A 37 -5.02 -1.99 9.68
CA ALA A 37 -4.93 -1.72 11.12
C ALA A 37 -3.87 -2.63 11.75
N THR A 38 -3.15 -2.10 12.75
CA THR A 38 -2.20 -2.86 13.56
C THR A 38 -2.31 -2.45 15.03
N THR A 39 -1.99 -3.38 15.93
CA THR A 39 -1.99 -3.17 17.39
C THR A 39 -0.61 -2.83 17.95
N ARG A 40 0.44 -2.87 17.11
CA ARG A 40 1.77 -2.44 17.53
C ARG A 40 1.80 -0.92 17.69
N GLU A 41 2.72 -0.44 18.51
CA GLU A 41 3.03 0.99 18.57
C GLU A 41 3.61 1.49 17.23
N PRO A 42 3.30 2.75 16.84
CA PRO A 42 3.93 3.41 15.71
C PRO A 42 5.45 3.51 15.89
N ARG A 43 6.21 3.34 14.81
CA ARG A 43 7.64 3.65 14.77
C ARG A 43 7.83 5.16 14.60
N ASP A 44 9.03 5.63 14.88
CA ASP A 44 9.41 7.03 14.68
C ASP A 44 9.06 7.49 13.25
N GLY A 45 8.21 8.52 13.18
CA GLY A 45 7.77 9.14 11.95
C GLY A 45 6.54 8.52 11.29
N GLU A 46 6.04 7.35 11.73
CA GLU A 46 4.78 6.77 11.24
C GLU A 46 3.57 7.60 11.69
N LYS A 47 2.52 7.63 10.87
CA LYS A 47 1.28 8.38 11.15
C LYS A 47 0.07 7.50 10.89
N ASN A 48 -0.86 7.49 11.85
CA ASN A 48 -2.15 6.83 11.71
C ASN A 48 -2.88 7.33 10.45
N GLY A 49 -3.39 6.41 9.63
CA GLY A 49 -4.07 6.73 8.37
C GLY A 49 -3.13 7.06 7.21
N ARG A 50 -1.82 6.82 7.36
CA ARG A 50 -0.82 6.96 6.28
C ARG A 50 -0.01 5.67 6.09
N GLU A 51 0.47 5.10 7.19
CA GLU A 51 1.08 3.77 7.28
C GLU A 51 0.16 2.77 7.98
#